data_AF-A0A2V9W700-F1
#
_entry.id   AF-A0A2V9W700-F1
#
_cell.length_a   1.000
_cell.length_b   1.000
_cell.length_c   1.000
_cell.angle_alpha   90.00
_cell.angle_beta   90.00
_cell.angle_gamma   90.00
#
_symmetry.space_group_name_H-M   'P 1'
#
loop_
_entity.id
_entity.type
_entity.pdbx_description
1 polymer ?
#
loop_
_entity_poly.entity_id
_entity_poly.type
_entity_poly.pdbx_seq_one_letter_code
_entity_poly.pdbx_strand_id
1 'polypeptide(L)'
;MSRINLAQLLAAFPKGGGKMTGKMEGEVRLAGEIAHSLRPLAGIRGAGHLTVRNGQVPSLQLNANLMKLAHFNDLGPAKNDPSSFNLITTDLELADQRISSEVIDVDGYGVDVDGSGSVSVSGSDELNCRGLAEITTKESFFTNTIARLSGATLKDGKLQFPFRIGGTIDSPVFSKGEGDKDVDAVPSQR
;
A
#
# COMPACT_ATOMS: atom_id res chain seq x y z
N MET A 1 -7.89 15.27 19.97
CA MET A 1 -8.46 14.05 19.36
C MET A 1 -7.50 12.90 19.59
N SER A 2 -7.98 11.74 20.06
CA SER A 2 -7.13 10.58 20.35
C SER A 2 -6.94 9.76 19.07
N ARG A 3 -5.69 9.60 18.60
CA ARG A 3 -5.37 8.73 17.47
C ARG A 3 -5.31 7.28 17.93
N ILE A 4 -5.79 6.36 17.11
CA ILE A 4 -5.78 4.93 17.40
C ILE A 4 -4.36 4.40 17.19
N ASN A 5 -3.82 3.68 18.17
CA ASN A 5 -2.56 2.96 18.01
C ASN A 5 -2.81 1.63 17.29
N LEU A 6 -2.33 1.50 16.05
CA LEU A 6 -2.59 0.32 15.23
C LEU A 6 -1.95 -0.95 15.78
N ALA A 7 -0.76 -0.86 16.37
CA ALA A 7 -0.11 -2.04 16.92
C ALA A 7 -0.94 -2.63 18.08
N GLN A 8 -1.51 -1.77 18.92
CA GLN A 8 -2.39 -2.18 20.01
C GLN A 8 -3.73 -2.70 19.49
N LEU A 9 -4.33 -2.04 18.50
CA LEU A 9 -5.57 -2.48 17.87
C LEU A 9 -5.40 -3.89 17.26
N LEU A 10 -4.34 -4.09 16.47
CA LEU A 10 -4.10 -5.34 15.75
C LEU A 10 -3.68 -6.48 16.68
N ALA A 11 -3.07 -6.16 17.83
CA ALA A 11 -2.77 -7.16 18.86
C ALA A 11 -4.04 -7.80 19.47
N ALA A 12 -5.21 -7.16 19.33
CA ALA A 12 -6.49 -7.72 19.79
C ALA A 12 -7.04 -8.83 18.86
N PHE A 13 -6.50 -8.98 17.64
CA PHE A 13 -6.98 -9.95 16.66
C PHE A 13 -6.01 -11.13 16.50
N PRO A 14 -6.52 -12.37 16.39
CA PRO A 14 -5.70 -13.52 16.04
C PRO A 14 -4.92 -13.27 14.74
N LYS A 15 -3.60 -13.48 14.75
CA LYS A 15 -2.68 -13.22 13.63
C LYS A 15 -2.51 -11.74 13.22
N GLY A 16 -3.15 -10.77 13.89
CA GLY A 16 -3.01 -9.35 13.57
C GLY A 16 -1.74 -8.69 14.15
N GLY A 17 -1.23 -9.22 15.26
CA GLY A 17 -0.05 -8.67 15.92
C GLY A 17 1.18 -8.58 14.99
N GLY A 18 1.84 -7.42 15.00
CA GLY A 18 3.07 -7.19 14.23
C GLY A 18 2.89 -6.99 12.72
N LYS A 19 1.64 -7.00 12.20
CA LYS A 19 1.36 -6.79 10.78
C LYS A 19 1.51 -5.35 10.35
N MET A 20 1.10 -4.41 11.20
CA MET A 20 1.22 -2.98 10.95
C MET A 20 1.34 -2.19 12.26
N THR A 21 2.08 -1.09 12.21
CA THR A 21 2.17 -0.11 13.30
C THR A 21 1.77 1.28 12.81
N GLY A 22 1.71 2.24 13.73
CA GLY A 22 1.42 3.64 13.42
C GLY A 22 0.22 4.20 14.17
N LYS A 23 -0.06 5.48 13.91
CA LYS A 23 -1.20 6.21 14.48
C LYS A 23 -2.25 6.43 13.41
N MET A 24 -3.40 5.77 13.58
CA MET A 24 -4.53 5.87 12.67
C MET A 24 -5.52 6.95 13.12
N GLU A 25 -6.06 7.68 12.15
CA GLU A 25 -7.20 8.58 12.27
C GLU A 25 -8.07 8.44 11.01
N GLY A 26 -9.37 8.70 11.12
CA GLY A 26 -10.27 8.58 9.98
C GLY A 26 -11.73 8.46 10.37
N GLU A 27 -12.58 8.46 9.35
CA GLU A 27 -14.03 8.27 9.49
C GLU A 27 -14.45 7.05 8.70
N VAL A 28 -15.19 6.14 9.35
CA VAL A 28 -15.72 4.94 8.71
C VAL A 28 -17.20 4.83 9.04
N ARG A 29 -18.02 4.65 8.02
CA ARG A 29 -19.43 4.32 8.15
C ARG A 29 -19.59 2.84 7.92
N LEU A 30 -20.13 2.13 8.90
CA LEU A 30 -20.42 0.70 8.82
C LEU A 30 -21.92 0.49 8.91
N ALA A 31 -22.44 -0.35 8.03
CA ALA A 31 -23.80 -0.87 8.06
C ALA A 31 -23.72 -2.40 8.10
N GLY A 32 -24.66 -3.04 8.77
CA GLY A 32 -24.69 -4.49 8.84
C GLY A 32 -26.09 -5.00 9.09
N GLU A 33 -26.40 -6.15 8.52
CA GLU A 33 -27.62 -6.88 8.88
C GLU A 33 -27.37 -7.68 10.17
N ILE A 34 -28.20 -7.45 11.19
CA ILE A 34 -28.22 -8.29 12.39
C ILE A 34 -28.96 -9.59 12.03
N ALA A 35 -28.31 -10.44 11.24
CA ALA A 35 -28.81 -11.76 10.92
C ALA A 35 -28.17 -12.79 11.86
N HIS A 36 -28.97 -13.71 12.39
CA HIS A 36 -28.47 -14.93 13.06
C HIS A 36 -27.86 -15.85 11.99
N SER A 37 -26.70 -15.45 11.49
CA SER A 37 -25.99 -16.09 10.38
C SER A 37 -24.72 -16.73 10.92
N LEU A 38 -24.38 -17.89 10.37
CA LEU A 38 -23.09 -18.54 10.57
C LEU A 38 -21.92 -17.69 10.03
N ARG A 39 -22.20 -16.60 9.28
CA ARG A 39 -21.24 -15.67 8.70
C ARG A 39 -21.64 -14.21 9.00
N PRO A 40 -21.48 -13.75 10.25
CA PRO A 40 -21.93 -12.41 10.69
C PRO A 40 -21.27 -11.25 9.93
N LEU A 41 -20.08 -11.48 9.33
CA LEU A 41 -19.38 -10.48 8.52
C LEU A 41 -19.88 -10.41 7.06
N ALA A 42 -20.68 -11.39 6.59
CA ALA A 42 -21.14 -11.43 5.19
C ALA A 42 -22.12 -10.29 4.86
N GLY A 43 -22.85 -9.77 5.85
CA GLY A 43 -23.78 -8.65 5.67
C GLY A 43 -23.18 -7.29 6.03
N ILE A 44 -21.90 -7.22 6.43
CA ILE A 44 -21.29 -5.95 6.80
C ILE A 44 -20.82 -5.24 5.54
N ARG A 45 -21.24 -3.98 5.41
CA ARG A 45 -20.81 -3.06 4.38
C ARG A 45 -20.30 -1.78 5.01
N GLY A 46 -19.43 -1.07 4.33
CA GLY A 46 -19.00 0.23 4.83
C GLY A 46 -18.14 0.99 3.85
N ALA A 47 -17.99 2.28 4.12
CA ALA A 47 -17.10 3.14 3.39
C ALA A 47 -16.45 4.16 4.33
N GLY A 48 -15.23 4.59 4.01
CA GLY A 48 -14.51 5.53 4.85
C GLY A 48 -13.22 6.04 4.22
N HIS A 49 -12.59 6.94 4.96
CA HIS A 49 -11.24 7.42 4.65
C HIS A 49 -10.37 7.28 5.89
N LEU A 50 -9.17 6.75 5.68
CA LEU A 50 -8.23 6.48 6.75
C LEU A 50 -6.91 7.18 6.46
N THR A 51 -6.29 7.65 7.52
CA THR A 51 -4.93 8.18 7.52
C THR A 51 -4.13 7.46 8.58
N VAL A 52 -2.98 6.91 8.21
CA VAL A 52 -2.02 6.32 9.14
C VAL A 52 -0.72 7.09 9.08
N ARG A 53 -0.20 7.48 10.25
CA ARG A 53 1.05 8.24 10.36
C ARG A 53 2.11 7.45 11.10
N ASN A 54 3.35 7.59 10.64
CA ASN A 54 4.57 7.11 11.29
C ASN A 54 4.48 5.64 11.69
N GLY A 55 4.34 4.78 10.68
CA GLY A 55 4.10 3.36 10.88
C GLY A 55 5.07 2.48 10.10
N GLN A 56 4.85 1.18 10.23
CA GLN A 56 5.61 0.15 9.55
C GLN A 56 4.67 -0.96 9.09
N VAL A 57 4.96 -1.56 7.95
CA VAL A 57 4.32 -2.81 7.46
C VAL A 57 5.43 -3.85 7.21
N PRO A 58 5.82 -4.63 8.23
CA PRO A 58 7.00 -5.49 8.16
C PRO A 58 6.96 -6.56 7.07
N SER A 59 5.78 -7.12 6.77
CA SER A 59 5.64 -8.16 5.73
C SER A 59 5.78 -7.60 4.32
N LEU A 60 5.41 -6.34 4.11
CA LEU A 60 5.41 -5.72 2.80
C LEU A 60 6.81 -5.34 2.34
N GLN A 61 7.65 -4.85 3.26
CA GLN A 61 8.99 -4.31 2.99
C GLN A 61 9.02 -3.49 1.69
N LEU A 62 8.03 -2.60 1.54
CA LEU A 62 7.65 -1.98 0.27
C LEU A 62 8.86 -1.40 -0.47
N ASN A 63 9.68 -0.61 0.23
CA ASN A 63 10.89 -0.04 -0.34
C ASN A 63 11.84 -1.12 -0.87
N ALA A 64 12.21 -2.10 -0.04
CA ALA A 64 13.17 -3.14 -0.43
C ALA A 64 12.67 -3.98 -1.62
N ASN A 65 11.38 -4.32 -1.66
CA ASN A 65 10.81 -5.13 -2.73
C ASN A 65 10.67 -4.35 -4.04
N LEU A 66 10.30 -3.07 -3.99
CA LEU A 66 10.25 -2.21 -5.17
C LEU A 66 11.65 -1.94 -5.74
N MET A 67 12.64 -1.72 -4.88
CA MET A 67 14.04 -1.51 -5.29
C MET A 67 14.62 -2.76 -5.98
N LYS A 68 14.28 -3.96 -5.48
CA LYS A 68 14.63 -5.23 -6.14
C LYS A 68 13.98 -5.36 -7.52
N LEU A 69 12.68 -5.08 -7.62
CA LEU A 69 11.94 -5.16 -8.89
C LEU A 69 12.52 -4.22 -9.95
N ALA A 70 12.92 -3.03 -9.52
CA ALA A 70 13.45 -2.02 -10.41
C ALA A 70 14.97 -2.19 -10.67
N HIS A 71 15.57 -3.29 -10.17
CA HIS A 71 17.00 -3.61 -10.28
C HIS A 71 17.93 -2.49 -9.78
N PHE A 72 17.48 -1.70 -8.80
CA PHE A 72 18.21 -0.55 -8.25
C PHE A 72 19.06 -0.87 -7.03
N ASN A 73 19.72 -2.03 -7.05
CA ASN A 73 20.59 -2.47 -5.95
C ASN A 73 21.75 -1.48 -5.65
N ASP A 74 22.02 -0.52 -6.55
CA ASP A 74 23.10 0.46 -6.44
C ASP A 74 22.70 1.81 -5.82
N LEU A 75 21.44 2.04 -5.43
CA LEU A 75 20.99 3.33 -4.85
C LEU A 75 21.40 3.54 -3.38
N GLY A 76 22.24 2.65 -2.84
CA GLY A 76 22.72 2.69 -1.46
C GLY A 76 21.66 2.19 -0.46
N PRO A 77 22.05 1.95 0.80
CA PRO A 77 21.11 1.50 1.82
C PRO A 77 20.01 2.54 1.99
N ALA A 78 18.75 2.08 2.01
CA ALA A 78 17.64 2.92 2.45
C ALA A 78 18.04 3.55 3.79
N LYS A 79 17.96 4.88 3.89
CA LYS A 79 18.42 5.60 5.09
C LYS A 79 17.66 5.20 6.36
N ASN A 80 16.49 4.58 6.20
CA ASN A 80 15.58 4.14 7.25
C ASN A 80 15.11 2.71 6.97
N ASP A 81 14.47 2.10 7.98
CA ASP A 81 13.90 0.74 7.88
C ASP A 81 12.94 0.64 6.67
N PRO A 82 13.18 -0.29 5.71
CA PRO A 82 12.45 -0.40 4.45
C PRO A 82 10.97 -0.80 4.60
N SER A 83 10.54 -1.19 5.81
CA SER A 83 9.14 -1.42 6.14
C SER A 83 8.40 -0.16 6.60
N SER A 84 9.11 0.95 6.81
CA SER A 84 8.57 2.16 7.41
C SER A 84 7.97 3.14 6.40
N PHE A 85 6.99 3.91 6.84
CA PHE A 85 6.35 4.98 6.08
C PHE A 85 6.02 6.17 6.99
N ASN A 86 5.92 7.36 6.39
CA ASN A 86 5.52 8.59 7.07
C ASN A 86 4.00 8.73 7.10
N LEU A 87 3.35 8.49 5.98
CA LEU A 87 1.93 8.66 5.78
C LEU A 87 1.38 7.56 4.87
N ILE A 88 0.22 7.02 5.23
CA ILE A 88 -0.67 6.32 4.30
C ILE A 88 -2.01 7.04 4.36
N THR A 89 -2.56 7.41 3.22
CA THR A 89 -3.95 7.84 3.07
C THR A 89 -4.67 6.93 2.11
N THR A 90 -5.85 6.49 2.49
CA THR A 90 -6.62 5.54 1.69
C THR A 90 -8.10 5.80 1.86
N ASP A 91 -8.86 5.70 0.77
CA ASP A 91 -10.27 5.37 0.87
C ASP A 91 -10.41 3.88 1.23
N LEU A 92 -11.58 3.51 1.75
CA LEU A 92 -11.90 2.13 2.05
C LEU A 92 -13.36 1.89 1.73
N GLU A 93 -13.63 0.83 0.99
CA GLU A 93 -14.94 0.22 0.85
C GLU A 93 -14.87 -1.22 1.40
N LEU A 94 -15.82 -1.58 2.24
CA LEU A 94 -16.03 -2.93 2.72
C LEU A 94 -17.32 -3.45 2.12
N ALA A 95 -17.23 -4.50 1.31
CA ALA A 95 -18.39 -5.21 0.77
C ALA A 95 -18.00 -6.66 0.49
N ASP A 96 -18.94 -7.59 0.67
CA ASP A 96 -18.78 -9.00 0.28
C ASP A 96 -17.50 -9.66 0.85
N GLN A 97 -17.16 -9.32 2.09
CA GLN A 97 -15.94 -9.78 2.79
C GLN A 97 -14.63 -9.35 2.12
N ARG A 98 -14.66 -8.26 1.35
CA ARG A 98 -13.49 -7.65 0.71
C ARG A 98 -13.39 -6.19 1.13
N ILE A 99 -12.17 -5.80 1.47
CA ILE A 99 -11.80 -4.39 1.60
C ILE A 99 -11.19 -3.96 0.28
N SER A 100 -11.73 -2.93 -0.35
CA SER A 100 -11.20 -2.31 -1.56
C SER A 100 -10.90 -0.84 -1.32
N SER A 101 -9.98 -0.31 -2.13
CA SER A 101 -9.60 1.08 -2.18
C SER A 101 -9.32 1.46 -3.62
N GLU A 102 -9.91 2.58 -4.05
CA GLU A 102 -9.61 3.19 -5.35
C GLU A 102 -8.34 4.05 -5.28
N VAL A 103 -8.05 4.62 -4.11
CA VAL A 103 -6.93 5.54 -3.89
C VAL A 103 -6.15 5.15 -2.64
N ILE A 104 -4.89 4.77 -2.84
CA ILE A 104 -3.89 4.52 -1.81
C ILE A 104 -2.70 5.44 -2.12
N ASP A 105 -2.42 6.40 -1.24
CA ASP A 105 -1.23 7.26 -1.29
C ASP A 105 -0.33 6.91 -0.10
N VAL A 106 0.94 6.60 -0.37
CA VAL A 106 1.96 6.27 0.62
C VAL A 106 3.16 7.19 0.45
N ASP A 107 3.41 8.00 1.48
CA ASP A 107 4.67 8.73 1.67
C ASP A 107 5.64 7.80 2.41
N GLY A 108 6.55 7.21 1.64
CA GLY A 108 7.55 6.27 2.13
C GLY A 108 8.96 6.87 2.20
N TYR A 109 9.88 6.15 2.84
CA TYR A 109 11.26 6.61 2.91
C TYR A 109 12.02 6.33 1.61
N GLY A 110 12.03 7.31 0.71
CA GLY A 110 12.75 7.25 -0.56
C GLY A 110 11.97 6.61 -1.71
N VAL A 111 10.74 6.16 -1.45
CA VAL A 111 9.78 5.70 -2.46
C VAL A 111 8.40 6.18 -2.04
N ASP A 112 7.76 6.96 -2.89
CA ASP A 112 6.35 7.32 -2.76
C ASP A 112 5.52 6.36 -3.61
N VAL A 113 4.27 6.10 -3.23
CA VAL A 113 3.37 5.21 -3.98
C VAL A 113 1.99 5.80 -4.12
N ASP A 114 1.49 5.84 -5.34
CA ASP A 114 0.07 6.00 -5.65
C ASP A 114 -0.48 4.67 -6.16
N GLY A 115 -1.66 4.25 -5.70
CA GLY A 115 -2.20 2.97 -6.14
C GLY A 115 -3.66 2.74 -5.79
N SER A 116 -4.10 1.53 -6.09
CA SER A 116 -5.44 1.03 -5.78
C SER A 116 -5.33 -0.46 -5.46
N GLY A 117 -6.30 -1.01 -4.76
CA GLY A 117 -6.24 -2.43 -4.48
C GLY A 117 -7.33 -2.95 -3.59
N SER A 118 -7.19 -4.21 -3.22
CA SER A 118 -8.13 -4.87 -2.34
C SER A 118 -7.54 -6.08 -1.63
N VAL A 119 -8.13 -6.41 -0.49
CA VAL A 119 -7.73 -7.52 0.37
C VAL A 119 -8.97 -8.25 0.89
N SER A 120 -8.92 -9.58 0.92
CA SER A 120 -9.98 -10.40 1.52
C SER A 120 -9.96 -10.32 3.05
N VAL A 121 -11.13 -10.17 3.66
CA VAL A 121 -11.34 -10.18 5.12
C VAL A 121 -11.44 -11.62 5.66
N SER A 122 -11.86 -12.56 4.82
CA SER A 122 -12.12 -13.95 5.23
C SER A 122 -10.86 -14.81 5.38
N GLY A 123 -9.67 -14.24 5.13
CA GLY A 123 -8.41 -14.96 5.16
C GLY A 123 -8.21 -15.89 3.96
N SER A 124 -9.02 -15.76 2.90
CA SER A 124 -8.83 -16.46 1.62
C SER A 124 -7.72 -15.85 0.74
N ASP A 125 -6.82 -15.05 1.34
CA ASP A 125 -5.46 -14.88 0.84
C ASP A 125 -5.32 -14.29 -0.57
N GLU A 126 -6.13 -13.28 -0.89
CA GLU A 126 -5.94 -12.44 -2.08
C GLU A 126 -5.75 -10.98 -1.69
N LEU A 127 -4.49 -10.59 -1.57
CA LEU A 127 -4.03 -9.23 -1.81
C LEU A 127 -3.97 -9.03 -3.33
N ASN A 128 -4.61 -7.97 -3.81
CA ASN A 128 -4.51 -7.56 -5.20
C ASN A 128 -4.41 -6.04 -5.24
N CYS A 129 -3.18 -5.55 -5.26
CA CYS A 129 -2.89 -4.14 -5.37
C CYS A 129 -2.12 -3.86 -6.65
N ARG A 130 -2.31 -2.67 -7.19
CA ARG A 130 -1.55 -2.10 -8.30
C ARG A 130 -1.19 -0.68 -7.93
N GLY A 131 -0.08 -0.19 -8.45
CA GLY A 131 0.33 1.18 -8.20
C GLY A 131 1.54 1.60 -9.00
N LEU A 132 1.86 2.87 -8.83
CA LEU A 132 3.01 3.55 -9.39
C LEU A 132 3.92 3.94 -8.23
N ALA A 133 5.16 3.44 -8.24
CA ALA A 133 6.18 3.84 -7.30
C ALA A 133 6.98 5.02 -7.87
N GLU A 134 7.12 6.09 -7.12
CA GLU A 134 7.99 7.22 -7.45
C GLU A 134 9.25 7.21 -6.58
N ILE A 135 10.41 7.23 -7.23
CA ILE A 135 11.71 7.26 -6.56
C ILE A 135 12.38 8.60 -6.83
N THR A 136 12.55 9.39 -5.77
CA THR A 136 13.30 10.65 -5.83
C THR A 136 14.77 10.34 -5.58
N THR A 137 15.65 10.63 -6.55
CA THR A 137 17.11 10.53 -6.35
C THR A 137 17.81 11.83 -6.71
N LYS A 138 19.10 11.93 -6.32
CA LYS A 138 19.95 13.03 -6.74
C LYS A 138 20.09 13.02 -8.26
N GLU A 139 19.95 14.19 -8.88
CA GLU A 139 19.80 14.48 -10.33
C GLU A 139 20.80 13.82 -11.31
N SER A 140 21.80 13.07 -10.83
CA SER A 140 22.86 12.47 -11.65
C SER A 140 22.84 10.94 -11.74
N PHE A 141 21.92 10.25 -11.05
CA PHE A 141 21.91 8.77 -11.02
C PHE A 141 21.06 8.11 -12.10
N PHE A 142 19.98 8.74 -12.56
CA PHE A 142 19.10 8.14 -13.56
C PHE A 142 19.33 8.73 -14.95
N THR A 143 19.86 7.91 -15.85
CA THR A 143 19.86 8.20 -17.29
C THR A 143 18.64 7.56 -17.95
N ASN A 144 18.23 8.06 -19.12
CA ASN A 144 17.15 7.45 -19.92
C ASN A 144 17.40 5.97 -20.25
N THR A 145 18.66 5.53 -20.26
CA THR A 145 19.06 4.13 -20.47
C THR A 145 18.67 3.25 -19.28
N ILE A 146 18.87 3.74 -18.06
CA ILE A 146 18.55 3.01 -16.82
C ILE A 146 17.03 2.86 -16.67
N ALA A 147 16.27 3.93 -16.94
CA ALA A 147 14.81 3.90 -16.92
C ALA A 147 14.23 2.88 -17.92
N ARG A 148 14.79 2.81 -19.14
CA ARG A 148 14.35 1.86 -20.17
C ARG A 148 14.62 0.40 -19.81
N LEU A 149 15.72 0.11 -19.13
CA LEU A 149 16.08 -1.25 -18.74
C LEU A 149 15.21 -1.78 -17.58
N SER A 150 14.83 -0.93 -16.64
CA SER A 150 13.89 -1.29 -15.57
C SER A 150 12.43 -1.29 -16.04
N GLY A 151 12.13 -0.62 -17.16
CA GLY A 151 10.77 -0.33 -17.62
C GLY A 151 10.09 0.73 -16.76
N ALA A 152 10.90 1.61 -16.17
CA ALA A 152 10.46 2.80 -15.49
C ALA A 152 10.45 4.00 -16.45
N THR A 153 9.69 5.03 -16.12
CA THR A 153 9.65 6.31 -16.84
C THR A 153 10.30 7.39 -15.99
N LEU A 154 11.06 8.29 -16.61
CA LEU A 154 11.59 9.47 -15.93
C LEU A 154 10.61 10.63 -16.15
N LYS A 155 10.01 11.14 -15.08
CA LYS A 155 9.05 12.25 -15.09
C LYS A 155 9.43 13.25 -14.00
N ASP A 156 9.62 14.50 -14.38
CA ASP A 156 9.95 15.60 -13.46
C ASP A 156 11.16 15.31 -12.53
N GLY A 157 12.17 14.61 -13.05
CA GLY A 157 13.36 14.21 -12.28
C GLY A 157 13.14 13.06 -11.29
N LYS A 158 11.92 12.51 -11.22
CA LYS A 158 11.58 11.30 -10.47
C LYS A 158 11.48 10.10 -11.40
N LEU A 159 11.86 8.96 -10.88
CA LEU A 159 11.70 7.71 -11.60
C LEU A 159 10.39 7.04 -11.17
N GLN A 160 9.51 6.76 -12.13
CA GLN A 160 8.21 6.13 -11.92
C GLN A 160 8.23 4.69 -12.41
N PHE A 161 7.78 3.74 -11.58
CA PHE A 161 7.75 2.32 -11.92
C PHE A 161 6.42 1.68 -11.54
N PRO A 162 5.66 1.12 -12.50
CA PRO A 162 4.41 0.44 -12.21
C PRO A 162 4.68 -0.93 -11.57
N PHE A 163 3.92 -1.29 -10.54
CA PHE A 163 4.05 -2.57 -9.85
C PHE A 163 2.70 -3.16 -9.49
N ARG A 164 2.70 -4.45 -9.17
CA ARG A 164 1.57 -5.16 -8.59
C ARG A 164 2.00 -5.88 -7.32
N ILE A 165 1.03 -6.06 -6.41
CA ILE A 165 1.17 -6.90 -5.23
C ILE A 165 0.06 -7.94 -5.23
N GLY A 166 0.46 -9.19 -5.36
CA GLY A 166 -0.40 -10.37 -5.25
C GLY A 166 -0.14 -11.15 -3.96
N GLY A 167 -0.71 -12.35 -3.89
CA GLY A 167 -0.50 -13.27 -2.76
C GLY A 167 -1.28 -12.83 -1.53
N THR A 168 -0.65 -12.82 -0.37
CA THR A 168 -1.33 -12.56 0.91
C THR A 168 -0.63 -11.44 1.68
N ILE A 169 -1.28 -10.87 2.70
CA ILE A 169 -0.62 -9.88 3.56
C ILE A 169 0.57 -10.47 4.34
N ASP A 170 0.55 -11.80 4.55
CA ASP A 170 1.59 -12.54 5.25
C ASP A 170 2.75 -12.90 4.32
N SER A 171 2.45 -13.15 3.04
CA SER A 171 3.40 -13.50 2.00
C SER A 171 3.07 -12.74 0.72
N PRO A 172 3.36 -11.42 0.68
CA PRO A 172 3.07 -10.60 -0.50
C PRO A 172 4.03 -10.95 -1.63
N VAL A 173 3.51 -10.99 -2.85
CA VAL A 173 4.29 -11.25 -4.06
C VAL A 173 4.31 -9.99 -4.91
N PHE A 174 5.51 -9.43 -5.07
CA PHE A 174 5.75 -8.25 -5.87
C PHE A 174 6.06 -8.64 -7.32
N SER A 175 5.42 -7.97 -8.27
CA SER A 175 5.70 -8.13 -9.70
C SER A 175 5.66 -6.79 -10.42
N LYS A 176 6.24 -6.76 -11.62
CA LYS A 176 6.21 -5.60 -12.50
C LYS A 176 4.79 -5.36 -13.03
N GLY A 177 4.35 -4.11 -13.05
CA GLY A 177 3.07 -3.69 -13.63
C GLY A 177 3.15 -3.45 -15.14
N GLU A 178 1.98 -3.31 -15.77
CA GLU A 178 1.80 -3.12 -17.21
C GLU A 178 1.59 -1.64 -17.60
N GLY A 179 2.37 -0.71 -17.03
CA GLY A 179 2.33 0.71 -17.43
C GLY A 179 0.94 1.34 -17.27
N ASP A 180 0.48 2.11 -18.27
CA ASP A 180 -0.77 2.92 -18.29
C ASP A 180 -2.05 2.18 -17.85
N LYS A 181 -2.08 0.83 -17.85
CA LYS A 181 -3.23 0.04 -17.38
C LYS A 181 -3.32 -0.13 -15.87
N ASP A 182 -2.22 0.16 -15.16
CA ASP A 182 -2.13 0.10 -13.71
C ASP A 182 -2.30 1.47 -13.06
N VAL A 183 -2.67 2.46 -13.87
CA VAL A 183 -2.76 3.88 -13.50
C VAL A 183 -4.18 4.37 -13.75
N ASP A 184 -5.11 4.06 -12.84
CA ASP A 184 -6.26 4.93 -12.63
C ASP A 184 -5.82 6.07 -11.69
N ALA A 185 -4.74 6.77 -12.04
CA ALA A 185 -4.30 7.91 -11.25
C ALA A 185 -5.29 9.04 -11.50
N VAL A 186 -6.22 9.21 -10.55
CA VAL A 186 -6.79 10.53 -10.29
C VAL A 186 -5.60 11.49 -10.14
N PRO A 187 -5.50 12.55 -10.95
CA PRO A 187 -4.40 13.50 -10.82
C PRO A 187 -4.45 14.08 -9.42
N SER A 188 -3.42 13.81 -8.62
CA SER A 188 -3.16 14.57 -7.39
C SER A 188 -2.90 16.01 -7.82
N GLN A 189 -3.93 16.86 -7.71
CA GLN A 189 -3.75 18.30 -7.72
C GLN A 189 -3.06 18.66 -6.40
N ARG A 190 -1.73 18.81 -6.46
CA ARG A 190 -0.97 19.62 -5.51
C ARG A 190 -0.27 20.73 -6.26
#